data_AF-A0A1H2T9F9-F1
#
_entry.id   AF-A0A1H2T9F9-F1
#
_cell.length_a   1.000
_cell.length_b   1.000
_cell.length_c   1.000
_cell.angle_alpha   90.00
_cell.angle_beta   90.00
_cell.angle_gamma   90.00
#
_symmetry.space_group_name_H-M   'P 1'
#
loop_
_entity.id
_entity.type
_entity.pdbx_description
1 polymer ?
#
loop_
_entity_poly.entity_id
_entity_poly.type
_entity_poly.pdbx_seq_one_letter_code
_entity_poly.pdbx_strand_id
1 'polypeptide(L)'
;MGEPITSIRNLGPKTAEAFKRAGVEDAETLRALGPDEGYKRLLLAGGAPHFAMFWALVLGLQGRPWNDISSTEKKALRKRFNTVKRSLREAEKRRKAKAPTDGLSDEEARLKLEAALDRLGVRAVAGD
;
A
#
# COMPACT_ATOMS: atom_id res chain seq x y z
N MET A 1 -7.02 25.85 -6.62
CA MET A 1 -6.12 24.82 -7.18
C MET A 1 -4.87 24.86 -6.33
N GLY A 2 -4.53 23.77 -5.64
CA GLY A 2 -3.34 23.72 -4.79
C GLY A 2 -2.05 23.68 -5.60
N GLU A 3 -0.91 23.84 -4.93
CA GLU A 3 0.39 23.65 -5.56
C GLU A 3 0.53 22.23 -6.12
N PRO A 4 1.17 22.05 -7.29
CA PRO A 4 1.42 20.72 -7.81
C PRO A 4 2.35 19.96 -6.84
N ILE A 5 2.17 18.64 -6.70
CA ILE A 5 3.04 17.81 -5.84
C ILE A 5 4.54 17.93 -6.21
N THR A 6 4.85 18.30 -7.45
CA THR A 6 6.22 18.59 -7.90
C THR A 6 6.84 19.83 -7.25
N SER A 7 6.07 20.65 -6.53
CA SER A 7 6.60 21.73 -5.68
C SER A 7 7.29 21.19 -4.42
N ILE A 8 6.95 19.97 -3.99
CA ILE A 8 7.62 19.31 -2.88
C ILE A 8 8.97 18.80 -3.37
N ARG A 9 10.03 19.21 -2.66
CA ARG A 9 11.40 18.79 -2.96
C ARG A 9 11.51 17.27 -3.09
N ASN A 10 12.36 16.81 -4.00
CA ASN A 10 12.59 15.39 -4.33
C ASN A 10 11.43 14.67 -5.05
N LEU A 11 10.26 15.29 -5.24
CA LEU A 11 9.13 14.65 -5.92
C LEU A 11 9.05 15.09 -7.38
N GLY A 12 9.33 14.16 -8.29
CA GLY A 12 9.22 14.38 -9.73
C GLY A 12 7.83 14.09 -10.31
N PRO A 13 7.61 14.37 -11.60
CA PRO A 13 6.32 14.18 -12.27
C PRO A 13 5.73 12.77 -12.12
N LYS A 14 6.56 11.72 -12.23
CA LYS A 14 6.12 10.32 -12.06
C LYS A 14 5.54 10.05 -10.66
N THR A 15 6.14 10.66 -9.63
CA THR A 15 5.65 10.52 -8.26
C THR A 15 4.36 11.29 -8.07
N ALA A 16 4.26 12.50 -8.64
CA ALA A 16 3.04 13.29 -8.63
C ALA A 16 1.87 12.55 -9.30
N GLU A 17 2.08 11.94 -10.46
CA GLU A 17 1.08 11.09 -11.13
C GLU A 17 0.66 9.88 -10.26
N ALA A 18 1.62 9.23 -9.60
CA ALA A 18 1.33 8.13 -8.70
C ALA A 18 0.45 8.55 -7.50
N PHE A 19 0.70 9.75 -6.94
CA PHE A 19 -0.14 10.31 -5.89
C PHE A 19 -1.53 10.72 -6.38
N LYS A 20 -1.64 11.31 -7.57
CA LYS A 20 -2.93 11.61 -8.20
C LYS A 20 -3.77 10.35 -8.40
N ARG A 21 -3.18 9.27 -8.91
CA ARG A 21 -3.86 7.95 -8.97
C ARG A 21 -4.28 7.41 -7.61
N ALA A 22 -3.62 7.86 -6.54
CA ALA A 22 -3.95 7.53 -5.16
C ALA A 22 -4.94 8.52 -4.50
N GLY A 23 -5.53 9.43 -5.27
CA GLY A 23 -6.48 10.45 -4.79
C GLY A 23 -5.83 11.55 -3.95
N VAL A 24 -4.53 11.81 -4.14
CA VAL A 24 -3.80 12.92 -3.53
C VAL A 24 -3.42 13.88 -4.66
N GLU A 25 -4.19 14.96 -4.80
CA GLU A 25 -4.16 15.83 -5.98
C GLU A 25 -3.09 16.93 -5.92
N ASP A 26 -2.78 17.43 -4.72
CA ASP A 26 -1.93 18.61 -4.51
C ASP A 26 -0.96 18.45 -3.33
N ALA A 27 -0.01 19.40 -3.27
CA ALA A 27 1.07 19.39 -2.28
C ALA A 27 0.55 19.65 -0.86
N GLU A 28 -0.47 20.49 -0.70
CA GLU A 28 -1.10 20.81 0.58
C GLU A 28 -1.75 19.57 1.18
N THR A 29 -2.50 18.81 0.38
CA THR A 29 -3.08 17.53 0.80
C THR A 29 -1.98 16.55 1.21
N LEU A 30 -0.90 16.43 0.43
CA LEU A 30 0.19 15.53 0.76
C LEU A 30 0.93 15.95 2.05
N ARG A 31 1.13 17.25 2.29
CA ARG A 31 1.69 17.79 3.54
C ARG A 31 0.78 17.49 4.73
N ALA A 32 -0.54 17.66 4.58
CA ALA A 32 -1.52 17.40 5.62
C ALA A 32 -1.60 15.91 6.01
N LEU A 33 -1.53 15.01 5.04
CA LEU A 33 -1.48 13.56 5.28
C LEU A 33 -0.16 13.13 5.94
N GLY A 34 0.93 13.79 5.57
CA GLY A 34 2.28 13.40 5.96
C GLY A 34 2.78 12.15 5.23
N PRO A 35 4.03 11.74 5.50
CA PRO A 35 4.71 10.73 4.71
C PRO A 35 4.15 9.31 4.87
N ASP A 36 3.70 8.94 6.08
CA ASP A 36 3.24 7.58 6.36
C ASP A 36 1.91 7.28 5.64
N GLU A 37 0.92 8.15 5.83
CA GLU A 37 -0.40 8.00 5.21
C GLU A 37 -0.35 8.29 3.71
N GLY A 38 0.37 9.33 3.29
CA GLY A 38 0.58 9.59 1.86
C GLY A 38 1.18 8.38 1.14
N TYR A 39 2.27 7.81 1.68
CA TYR A 39 2.89 6.63 1.09
C TYR A 39 1.98 5.40 1.13
N LYS A 40 1.20 5.22 2.19
CA LYS A 40 0.22 4.14 2.30
C LYS A 40 -0.83 4.21 1.17
N ARG A 41 -1.36 5.39 0.88
CA ARG A 41 -2.30 5.61 -0.25
C ARG A 41 -1.65 5.27 -1.59
N LEU A 42 -0.40 5.71 -1.80
CA LEU A 42 0.36 5.39 -3.01
C LEU A 42 0.53 3.89 -3.21
N LEU A 43 0.81 3.12 -2.15
CA LEU A 43 0.90 1.66 -2.22
C LEU A 43 -0.46 1.00 -2.49
N LEU A 44 -1.54 1.49 -1.87
CA LEU A 44 -2.90 0.98 -2.10
C LEU A 44 -3.37 1.22 -3.55
N ALA A 45 -2.89 2.29 -4.18
CA ALA A 45 -3.14 2.60 -5.59
C ALA A 45 -2.28 1.80 -6.58
N GLY A 46 -1.60 0.74 -6.12
CA GLY A 46 -0.79 -0.15 -6.96
C GLY A 46 0.70 0.22 -7.05
N GLY A 47 1.17 1.20 -6.26
CA GLY A 47 2.60 1.51 -6.18
C GLY A 47 3.40 0.37 -5.56
N ALA A 48 4.56 0.03 -6.15
CA ALA A 48 5.47 -0.95 -5.59
C ALA A 48 6.25 -0.37 -4.38
N PRO A 49 6.47 -1.15 -3.30
CA PRO A 49 7.24 -0.68 -2.15
C PRO A 49 8.71 -0.37 -2.52
N HIS A 50 9.08 0.90 -2.48
CA HIS A 50 10.40 1.42 -2.80
C HIS A 50 10.91 2.34 -1.68
N PHE A 51 11.88 1.85 -0.91
CA PHE A 51 12.33 2.55 0.30
C PHE A 51 13.00 3.91 0.02
N ALA A 52 13.77 4.03 -1.06
CA ALA A 52 14.38 5.31 -1.38
C ALA A 52 13.33 6.38 -1.73
N MET A 53 12.19 5.96 -2.29
CA MET A 53 11.09 6.88 -2.56
C MET A 53 10.43 7.33 -1.25
N PHE A 54 10.25 6.39 -0.31
CA PHE A 54 9.71 6.71 1.01
C PHE A 54 10.55 7.74 1.77
N TRP A 55 11.89 7.58 1.83
CA TRP A 55 12.70 8.62 2.49
C TRP A 55 12.76 9.92 1.70
N ALA A 56 12.68 9.87 0.36
CA ALA A 56 12.69 11.07 -0.48
C ALA A 56 11.43 11.91 -0.23
N LEU A 57 10.29 11.24 -0.03
CA LEU A 57 9.04 11.86 0.42
C LEU A 57 9.19 12.49 1.81
N VAL A 58 9.73 11.76 2.79
CA VAL A 58 9.90 12.27 4.16
C VAL A 58 10.77 13.53 4.17
N LEU A 59 11.94 13.48 3.53
CA LEU A 59 12.84 14.62 3.45
C LEU A 59 12.27 15.76 2.59
N GLY A 60 11.54 15.41 1.52
CA GLY A 60 10.85 16.37 0.67
C GLY A 60 9.84 17.21 1.45
N LEU A 61 9.04 16.56 2.30
CA LEU A 61 8.07 17.23 3.19
C LEU A 61 8.75 18.09 4.27
N GLN A 62 9.99 17.79 4.63
CA GLN A 62 10.83 18.61 5.51
C GLN A 62 11.57 19.74 4.76
N GLY A 63 11.43 19.82 3.43
CA GLY A 63 12.19 20.76 2.62
C GLY A 63 13.68 20.42 2.51
N ARG A 64 14.11 19.19 2.81
CA ARG A 64 15.52 18.74 2.77
C ARG A 64 15.83 18.00 1.46
N PRO A 65 17.06 18.11 0.93
CA PRO A 65 17.45 17.32 -0.24
C PRO A 65 17.56 15.84 0.16
N TRP A 66 17.25 14.91 -0.74
CA TRP A 66 17.13 13.48 -0.42
C TRP A 66 18.42 12.84 0.12
N ASN A 67 19.59 13.44 -0.16
CA ASN A 67 20.90 12.97 0.28
C ASN A 67 21.31 13.51 1.66
N ASP A 68 20.58 14.49 2.20
CA ASP A 68 20.73 14.96 3.58
C ASP A 68 20.02 13.99 4.53
N ILE A 69 20.59 12.79 4.66
CA ILE A 69 20.10 11.75 5.56
C ILE A 69 21.25 11.12 6.32
N SER A 70 21.20 11.16 7.65
CA SER A 70 22.16 10.43 8.47
C SER A 70 21.91 8.92 8.42
N SER A 71 22.94 8.13 8.76
CA SER A 71 22.82 6.68 8.87
C SER A 71 21.79 6.26 9.94
N THR A 72 21.69 7.03 11.03
CA THR A 72 20.71 6.83 12.11
C THR A 72 19.28 7.10 11.64
N GLU A 73 19.04 8.25 10.98
CA GLU A 73 17.73 8.56 10.40
C GLU A 73 17.31 7.51 9.37
N LYS A 74 18.24 7.08 8.50
CA LYS A 74 17.97 6.04 7.49
C LYS A 74 17.54 4.72 8.15
N LYS A 75 18.15 4.32 9.27
CA LYS A 75 17.72 3.15 10.06
C LYS A 75 16.33 3.36 10.67
N ALA A 76 16.03 4.54 11.20
CA ALA A 76 14.71 4.87 11.75
C ALA A 76 13.62 4.83 10.66
N LEU A 77 13.86 5.45 9.51
CA LEU A 77 12.96 5.41 8.37
C LEU A 77 12.74 4.00 7.85
N ARG A 78 13.76 3.13 7.89
CA ARG A 78 13.62 1.72 7.49
C ARG A 78 12.60 1.00 8.37
N LYS A 79 12.65 1.23 9.69
CA LYS A 79 11.66 0.67 10.64
C LYS A 79 10.25 1.20 10.34
N ARG A 80 10.14 2.50 10.07
CA ARG A 80 8.86 3.16 9.74
C ARG A 80 8.25 2.62 8.44
N PHE A 81 9.04 2.54 7.38
CA PHE A 81 8.67 1.92 6.10
C PHE A 81 8.19 0.48 6.24
N ASN A 82 8.93 -0.35 7.00
CA ASN A 82 8.55 -1.73 7.25
C ASN A 82 7.22 -1.82 8.02
N THR A 83 6.96 -0.87 8.92
CA THR A 83 5.69 -0.78 9.66
C THR A 83 4.52 -0.46 8.71
N VAL A 84 4.68 0.49 7.79
CA VAL A 84 3.68 0.80 6.76
C VAL A 84 3.39 -0.43 5.88
N LYS A 85 4.43 -1.12 5.40
CA LYS A 85 4.23 -2.35 4.61
C LYS A 85 3.51 -3.44 5.39
N ARG A 86 3.89 -3.64 6.66
CA ARG A 86 3.26 -4.65 7.52
C ARG A 86 1.79 -4.31 7.74
N SER A 87 1.45 -3.06 8.04
CA SER A 87 0.05 -2.68 8.27
C SER A 87 -0.83 -2.92 7.05
N LEU A 88 -0.31 -2.70 5.84
CA LEU A 88 -1.01 -3.01 4.60
C LEU A 88 -1.23 -4.51 4.40
N ARG A 89 -0.20 -5.34 4.65
CA ARG A 89 -0.36 -6.81 4.56
C ARG A 89 -1.36 -7.35 5.58
N GLU A 90 -1.34 -6.84 6.81
CA GLU A 90 -2.31 -7.23 7.83
C GLU A 90 -3.73 -6.78 7.46
N ALA A 91 -3.90 -5.58 6.91
CA ALA A 91 -5.20 -5.12 6.42
C ALA A 91 -5.72 -6.00 5.27
N GLU A 92 -4.83 -6.40 4.35
CA GLU A 92 -5.17 -7.31 3.26
C GLU A 92 -5.56 -8.70 3.79
N LYS A 93 -4.80 -9.25 4.73
CA LYS A 93 -5.11 -10.53 5.39
C LYS A 93 -6.47 -10.49 6.08
N ARG A 94 -6.76 -9.42 6.83
CA ARG A 94 -8.07 -9.20 7.47
C ARG A 94 -9.20 -9.11 6.45
N ARG A 95 -9.00 -8.38 5.35
CA ARG A 95 -9.98 -8.30 4.26
C ARG A 95 -10.25 -9.66 3.64
N LYS A 96 -9.20 -10.46 3.38
CA LYS A 96 -9.32 -11.82 2.83
C LYS A 96 -9.99 -12.79 3.80
N ALA A 97 -9.68 -12.72 5.09
CA ALA A 97 -10.34 -13.53 6.12
C ALA A 97 -11.85 -13.25 6.18
N LYS A 98 -12.28 -12.02 5.89
CA LYS A 98 -13.68 -11.62 5.84
C LYS A 98 -14.40 -11.98 4.51
N ALA A 99 -13.68 -12.36 3.45
CA ALA A 99 -14.22 -12.30 2.08
C ALA A 99 -14.87 -13.56 1.46
N PRO A 100 -14.78 -14.81 1.98
CA PRO A 100 -15.53 -15.92 1.37
C PRO A 100 -16.54 -16.64 2.26
N THR A 101 -16.52 -16.44 3.59
CA THR A 101 -17.36 -17.22 4.52
C THR A 101 -18.03 -16.40 5.63
N ASP A 102 -17.99 -15.06 5.58
CA ASP A 102 -18.73 -14.25 6.55
C ASP A 102 -20.24 -14.55 6.41
N GLY A 103 -20.77 -15.34 7.36
CA GLY A 103 -22.16 -15.81 7.39
C GLY A 103 -22.44 -17.22 6.85
N LEU A 104 -21.43 -17.94 6.35
CA LEU A 104 -21.58 -19.34 5.92
C LEU A 104 -21.00 -20.27 6.99
N SER A 105 -21.76 -21.30 7.36
CA SER A 105 -21.26 -22.45 8.10
C SER A 105 -20.17 -23.20 7.32
N ASP A 106 -19.36 -23.99 8.02
CA ASP A 106 -18.28 -24.79 7.42
C ASP A 106 -18.77 -25.68 6.26
N GLU A 107 -20.01 -26.17 6.37
CA GLU A 107 -20.69 -26.97 5.34
C GLU A 107 -20.99 -26.14 4.08
N GLU A 108 -21.51 -24.93 4.24
CA GLU A 108 -21.83 -24.05 3.11
C GLU A 108 -20.56 -23.53 2.41
N ALA A 109 -19.49 -23.29 3.16
CA ALA A 109 -18.18 -22.95 2.61
C ALA A 109 -17.61 -24.10 1.76
N ARG A 110 -17.73 -25.34 2.24
CA ARG A 110 -17.31 -26.55 1.53
C ARG A 110 -18.12 -26.76 0.25
N LEU A 111 -19.45 -26.65 0.32
CA LEU A 111 -20.33 -26.80 -0.85
C LEU A 111 -20.04 -25.75 -1.93
N LYS A 112 -19.77 -24.51 -1.53
CA LYS A 112 -19.42 -23.43 -2.46
C LYS A 112 -18.06 -23.66 -3.13
N LEU A 113 -17.10 -24.22 -2.39
CA LEU A 113 -15.80 -24.62 -2.93
C LEU A 113 -15.95 -25.80 -3.91
N GLU A 114 -16.67 -26.85 -3.53
CA GLU A 114 -16.95 -28.02 -4.39
C GLU A 114 -17.67 -27.59 -5.69
N ALA A 115 -18.70 -26.74 -5.59
CA ALA A 115 -19.41 -26.20 -6.75
C ALA A 115 -18.50 -25.35 -7.67
N ALA A 116 -17.55 -24.60 -7.10
CA ALA A 116 -16.57 -23.84 -7.88
C ALA A 116 -15.57 -24.76 -8.60
N LEU A 117 -15.14 -25.84 -7.95
CA LEU A 117 -14.25 -26.85 -8.52
C LEU A 117 -14.93 -27.64 -9.65
N ASP A 118 -16.20 -28.02 -9.48
CA ASP A 118 -17.00 -28.66 -10.53
C ASP A 118 -17.17 -27.75 -11.76
N ARG A 119 -17.41 -26.44 -11.57
CA ARG A 119 -17.45 -25.46 -12.67
C ARG A 119 -16.13 -25.33 -13.41
N LEU A 120 -15.01 -25.55 -12.73
CA LEU A 120 -13.67 -25.55 -13.32
C LEU A 120 -13.28 -26.92 -13.89
N GLY A 121 -14.10 -27.96 -13.71
CA GLY A 121 -13.81 -29.34 -14.12
C GLY A 121 -12.67 -30.00 -13.33
N VAL A 122 -12.28 -29.44 -12.18
CA VAL A 122 -11.17 -29.93 -11.35
C VAL A 122 -11.74 -30.72 -10.18
N ARG A 123 -12.09 -31.99 -10.39
CA ARG A 123 -12.42 -32.88 -9.27
C ARG A 123 -11.14 -33.38 -8.61
N ALA A 124 -10.99 -33.09 -7.31
CA ALA A 124 -10.08 -33.85 -6.47
C ALA A 124 -10.62 -35.29 -6.38
N VAL A 125 -9.99 -36.21 -7.10
CA VAL A 125 -10.16 -37.64 -6.86
C VAL A 125 -9.61 -37.92 -5.47
N ALA A 126 -10.48 -37.96 -4.47
CA ALA A 126 -10.18 -38.61 -3.21
C ALA A 126 -10.10 -40.11 -3.52
N GLY A 127 -8.88 -40.65 -3.50
CA GLY A 127 -8.64 -42.08 -3.69
C GLY A 127 -9.18 -42.89 -2.51
N ASP A 128 -9.88 -43.98 -2.84
CA ASP A 128 -10.16 -45.14 -1.98
C ASP A 128 -8.86 -45.80 -1.47
#